data_AF-A0AA38L895-F1
#
_entry.id   AF-A0AA38L895-F1
#
_cell.length_a   1.000
_cell.length_b   1.000
_cell.length_c   1.000
_cell.angle_alpha   90.00
_cell.angle_beta   90.00
_cell.angle_gamma   90.00
#
_symmetry.space_group_name_H-M   'P 1'
#
loop_
_entity.id
_entity.type
_entity.pdbx_description
1 polymer ?
#
loop_
_entity_poly.entity_id
_entity_poly.type
_entity_poly.pdbx_seq_one_letter_code
_entity_poly.pdbx_strand_id
1 'polypeptide(L)' 'MKKDPMKSMRDFVAKYDRLIKSIPKDVMPPTNNLKRFFIISLQPEVGFFLRRSQPRDLKEAQYYAIEIEDDLIFS' A
#
# COMPACT_ATOMS: atom_id res chain seq x y z
N MET A 1 15.65 20.65 12.15
CA MET A 1 14.22 20.25 12.16
C MET A 1 14.12 18.80 11.73
N LYS A 2 13.47 17.94 12.52
CA LYS A 2 13.30 16.51 12.22
C LYS A 2 12.40 16.41 10.97
N LYS A 3 12.89 15.78 9.90
CA LYS A 3 12.03 15.42 8.77
C LYS A 3 11.07 14.35 9.25
N ASP A 4 9.79 14.68 9.41
CA ASP A 4 8.75 13.65 9.41
C ASP A 4 7.48 14.16 8.69
N PRO A 5 7.47 14.24 7.34
CA PRO A 5 6.26 14.61 6.62
C PRO A 5 5.81 13.62 5.52
N MET A 6 6.47 12.46 5.33
CA MET A 6 6.01 11.37 4.45
C MET A 6 6.89 10.13 4.69
N LYS A 7 6.37 9.09 5.34
CA LYS A 7 6.92 7.74 5.12
C LYS A 7 6.63 7.42 3.66
N SER A 8 7.66 7.28 2.83
CA SER A 8 7.46 6.90 1.43
C SER A 8 6.59 5.66 1.33
N MET A 9 5.87 5.51 0.23
CA MET A 9 5.04 4.36 -0.08
C MET A 9 5.84 3.06 0.03
N ARG A 10 7.12 3.07 -0.37
CA ARG A 10 8.05 1.95 -0.14
C ARG A 10 8.15 1.59 1.33
N ASP A 11 8.28 2.59 2.19
CA ASP A 11 8.36 2.47 3.64
C ASP A 11 7.03 2.02 4.28
N PHE A 12 5.91 2.42 3.69
CA PHE A 12 4.57 1.98 4.06
C PHE A 12 4.34 0.52 3.69
N VAL A 13 4.62 0.13 2.44
CA VAL A 13 4.53 -1.25 1.93
C VAL A 13 5.37 -2.19 2.79
N ALA A 14 6.62 -1.82 3.10
CA ALA A 14 7.48 -2.62 3.97
C ALA A 14 6.95 -2.79 5.41
N LYS A 15 6.19 -1.83 5.93
CA LYS A 15 5.51 -1.96 7.24
C LYS A 15 4.26 -2.81 7.12
N TYR A 16 3.50 -2.66 6.05
CA TYR A 16 2.31 -3.44 5.77
C TYR A 16 2.64 -4.94 5.63
N ASP A 17 3.72 -5.28 4.92
CA ASP A 17 4.18 -6.66 4.79
C ASP A 17 4.63 -7.26 6.12
N ARG A 18 5.30 -6.48 6.97
CA ARG A 18 5.67 -6.90 8.32
C ARG A 18 4.45 -7.15 9.19
N LEU A 19 3.42 -6.29 9.09
CA LEU A 19 2.16 -6.46 9.79
C LEU A 19 1.49 -7.77 9.35
N ILE A 20 1.34 -8.01 8.05
CA ILE A 20 0.75 -9.26 7.55
C ILE A 20 1.51 -10.48 8.06
N LYS A 21 2.84 -10.46 8.01
CA LYS A 21 3.68 -11.58 8.49
C LYS A 21 3.53 -11.85 9.98
N SER A 22 3.11 -10.86 10.77
CA SER A 22 2.87 -11.02 12.21
C SER A 22 1.51 -11.64 12.54
N ILE A 23 0.58 -11.72 11.57
CA ILE A 23 -0.76 -12.29 11.77
C ILE A 23 -0.64 -13.82 11.85
N PRO A 24 -1.13 -14.45 12.93
CA PRO A 24 -1.20 -15.90 13.01
C PRO A 24 -2.03 -16.50 11.87
N LYS A 25 -1.58 -17.64 11.31
CA LYS A 25 -2.20 -18.22 10.10
C LYS A 25 -3.67 -18.62 10.29
N ASP A 26 -4.04 -19.00 11.50
CA ASP A 26 -5.38 -19.40 11.93
C ASP A 26 -6.38 -18.23 11.96
N VAL A 27 -5.88 -16.98 12.03
CA VAL A 27 -6.72 -15.77 11.99
C VAL A 27 -6.42 -14.88 10.78
N MET A 28 -5.64 -15.37 9.81
CA MET A 28 -5.26 -14.62 8.62
C MET A 28 -6.50 -14.25 7.79
N PRO A 29 -6.75 -12.95 7.52
CA PRO A 29 -7.83 -12.55 6.64
C PRO A 29 -7.65 -13.12 5.22
N PRO A 30 -8.73 -13.36 4.46
CA PRO A 30 -8.64 -13.70 3.05
C PRO A 30 -7.81 -12.66 2.28
N THR A 31 -7.03 -13.10 1.30
CA THR A 31 -6.11 -12.24 0.52
C THR A 31 -6.81 -11.01 -0.10
N ASN A 32 -8.05 -11.17 -0.54
CA ASN A 32 -8.86 -10.07 -1.08
C ASN A 32 -9.14 -8.98 -0.04
N ASN A 33 -9.28 -9.35 1.25
CA ASN A 33 -9.48 -8.38 2.32
C ASN A 33 -8.18 -7.64 2.62
N LEU A 34 -7.03 -8.32 2.61
CA LEU A 34 -5.72 -7.67 2.77
C LEU A 34 -5.51 -6.60 1.69
N LYS A 35 -5.79 -6.92 0.42
CA LYS A 35 -5.76 -5.95 -0.67
C LYS A 35 -6.69 -4.75 -0.45
N ARG A 36 -7.93 -4.99 0.02
CA ARG A 36 -8.88 -3.90 0.32
C ARG A 36 -8.39 -3.01 1.46
N PHE A 37 -7.89 -3.60 2.55
CA PHE A 37 -7.34 -2.86 3.68
C PHE A 37 -6.12 -2.05 3.28
N PHE A 38 -5.24 -2.60 2.45
CA PHE A 38 -4.12 -1.88 1.87
C PHE A 38 -4.60 -0.61 1.14
N ILE A 39 -5.53 -0.75 0.19
CA ILE A 39 -6.06 0.38 -0.61
C ILE A 39 -6.72 1.46 0.26
N ILE A 40 -7.47 1.07 1.30
CA ILE A 40 -8.12 2.01 2.23
C ILE A 40 -7.10 2.77 3.09
N SER A 41 -5.93 2.18 3.33
CA SER A 41 -4.89 2.76 4.18
C SER A 41 -3.94 3.70 3.42
N LEU A 42 -4.13 3.88 2.12
CA LEU A 42 -3.30 4.76 1.30
C LEU A 42 -3.67 6.23 1.46
N GLN A 43 -2.73 7.11 1.14
CA GLN A 43 -3.02 8.53 0.93
C GLN A 43 -4.07 8.68 -0.18
N PRO A 44 -5.00 9.65 -0.07
CA PRO A 44 -6.11 9.82 -1.00
C PRO A 44 -5.70 9.85 -2.47
N GLU A 45 -4.60 10.55 -2.79
CA GLU A 45 -4.06 10.76 -4.13
C GLU A 45 -3.60 9.42 -4.73
N VAL A 46 -2.75 8.69 -4.01
CA VAL A 46 -2.28 7.36 -4.44
C VAL A 46 -3.46 6.39 -4.58
N GLY A 47 -4.36 6.38 -3.59
CA GLY A 47 -5.54 5.52 -3.61
C GLY A 47 -6.50 5.80 -4.77
N PHE A 48 -6.58 7.05 -5.22
CA PHE A 48 -7.40 7.43 -6.38
C PHE A 48 -6.87 6.84 -7.69
N PHE A 49 -5.57 7.00 -7.97
CA PHE A 49 -4.96 6.43 -9.18
C PHE A 49 -4.94 4.89 -9.11
N LEU A 50 -4.62 4.32 -7.95
CA LEU A 50 -4.52 2.87 -7.80
C LEU A 50 -5.85 2.16 -8.07
N ARG A 51 -6.98 2.75 -7.65
CA ARG A 51 -8.32 2.19 -7.94
C ARG A 51 -8.63 2.13 -9.44
N ARG A 52 -8.09 3.06 -10.23
CA ARG A 52 -8.24 3.08 -11.70
C ARG A 52 -7.35 2.07 -12.39
N SER A 53 -6.19 1.76 -11.81
CA SER A 53 -5.26 0.75 -12.33
C SER A 53 -5.74 -0.69 -12.16
N GLN A 54 -6.82 -0.92 -11.40
CA GLN A 54 -7.45 -2.23 -11.18
C GLN A 54 -6.44 -3.37 -10.94
N PRO A 55 -5.57 -3.28 -9.91
CA PRO A 55 -4.59 -4.35 -9.62
C PRO A 55 -5.32 -5.69 -9.41
N ARG A 56 -4.72 -6.81 -9.81
CA ARG A 56 -5.32 -8.15 -9.66
C ARG A 56 -5.21 -8.64 -8.22
N ASP A 57 -4.04 -8.50 -7.62
CA ASP A 57 -3.73 -8.97 -6.27
C ASP A 57 -3.10 -7.88 -5.37
N LEU A 58 -2.70 -8.26 -4.14
CA LEU A 58 -2.06 -7.35 -3.19
C LEU A 58 -0.67 -6.93 -3.67
N LYS A 59 0.11 -7.83 -4.29
CA LYS A 59 1.47 -7.55 -4.72
C LYS A 59 1.48 -6.51 -5.85
N GLU A 60 0.58 -6.66 -6.80
CA GLU A 60 0.39 -5.69 -7.87
C GLU A 60 -0.14 -4.36 -7.33
N ALA A 61 -1.02 -4.38 -6.32
CA ALA A 61 -1.48 -3.17 -5.66
C ALA A 61 -0.34 -2.40 -4.96
N GLN A 62 0.56 -3.12 -4.28
CA GLN A 62 1.74 -2.55 -3.63
C GLN A 62 2.73 -1.96 -4.65
N TYR A 63 2.97 -2.68 -5.75
CA TYR A 63 3.83 -2.21 -6.83
C TYR A 63 3.30 -0.90 -7.43
N TYR A 64 2.04 -0.89 -7.87
CA TYR A 64 1.45 0.32 -8.46
C TYR A 64 1.37 1.49 -7.48
N ALA A 65 1.12 1.24 -6.19
CA ALA A 65 1.12 2.32 -5.21
C ALA A 65 2.47 3.03 -5.14
N ILE A 66 3.58 2.29 -5.22
CA ILE A 66 4.94 2.84 -5.22
C ILE A 66 5.17 3.67 -6.49
N GLU A 67 4.87 3.11 -7.66
CA GLU A 67 5.05 3.81 -8.94
C GLU A 67 4.22 5.10 -9.00
N ILE A 68 2.99 5.07 -8.50
CA ILE A 68 2.11 6.25 -8.44
C ILE A 68 2.68 7.32 -7.51
N GLU A 69 3.22 6.94 -6.33
CA GLU A 69 3.85 7.93 -5.45
C GLU A 69 5.08 8.55 -6.12
N ASP A 70 5.92 7.72 -6.75
CA ASP A 70 7.09 8.20 -7.49
C ASP A 70 6.64 9.19 -8.60
N ASP A 71 5.63 8.84 -9.41
CA ASP A 71 5.06 9.72 -10.45
C ASP A 71 4.49 11.03 -9.89
N LEU A 72 3.85 11.00 -8.71
CA LEU A 72 3.27 12.19 -8.06
C LEU A 72 4.33 13.12 -7.46
N ILE A 73 5.47 12.60 -7.00
CA ILE A 73 6.58 13.42 -6.46
C ILE A 73 7.30 14.16 -7.59
N PHE A 74 7.36 13.57 -8.78
CA PHE A 74 8.05 14.13 -9.95
C PHE A 74 7.12 14.88 -10.92
N SER A 75 5.83 15.01 -10.59
CA SER A 75 4.83 15.80 -11.34
C SER A 75 4.65 17.20 -10.76
#